data_AF-A0A162H2Q7-F1
#
_entry.id   AF-A0A162H2Q7-F1
#
_cell.length_a   1.000
_cell.length_b   1.000
_cell.length_c   1.000
_cell.angle_alpha   90.00
_cell.angle_beta   90.00
_cell.angle_gamma   90.00
#
_symmetry.space_group_name_H-M   'P 1'
#
loop_
_entity.id
_entity.type
_entity.pdbx_description
1 polymer ?
#
loop_
_entity_poly.entity_id
_entity_poly.type
_entity_poly.pdbx_seq_one_letter_code
_entity_poly.pdbx_strand_id
1 'polypeptide(L)'
;MKKLIVALLVLSATPAFAGKMKAIWEMTNESVLSELGFDEGIVAIEGHKFLQIPNADLAVQTQVRGYYRTRGEVPLFSCVTYFAKFESFYEVTHTECEKAK
;
A
#
# COMPACT_ATOMS: atom_id res chain seq x y z
N MET A 1 -17.15 37.76 24.75
CA MET A 1 -15.97 37.34 23.95
C MET A 1 -15.27 36.19 24.65
N LYS A 2 -15.64 34.92 24.40
CA LYS A 2 -15.00 33.76 25.09
C LYS A 2 -15.12 32.42 24.36
N LYS A 3 -15.30 32.40 23.03
CA LYS A 3 -15.56 31.16 22.28
C LYS A 3 -14.60 30.89 21.10
N LEU A 4 -13.52 31.66 20.94
CA LEU A 4 -12.67 31.60 19.75
C LEU A 4 -11.39 30.75 19.88
N ILE A 5 -11.10 30.14 21.03
CA ILE A 5 -9.79 29.50 21.26
C ILE A 5 -9.77 28.01 20.91
N VAL A 6 -10.93 27.35 20.76
CA VAL A 6 -10.98 25.87 20.59
C VAL A 6 -10.68 25.41 19.15
N ALA A 7 -10.82 26.29 18.15
CA ALA A 7 -10.68 25.90 16.74
C ALA A 7 -9.22 25.72 16.27
N LEU A 8 -8.23 26.24 17.00
CA LEU A 8 -6.82 26.21 16.54
C LEU A 8 -6.06 24.93 16.91
N LEU A 9 -6.56 24.13 17.87
CA LEU A 9 -5.88 22.94 18.39
C LEU A 9 -6.15 21.66 17.57
N VAL A 10 -7.10 21.68 16.65
CA VAL A 10 -7.47 20.49 15.86
C VAL A 10 -6.59 20.33 14.61
N LEU A 11 -5.83 21.36 14.22
CA LEU A 11 -5.00 21.37 13.02
C LEU A 11 -3.57 20.85 13.22
N SER A 12 -3.11 20.66 14.47
CA SER A 12 -1.72 20.26 14.74
C SER A 12 -1.51 18.75 14.93
N ALA A 13 -2.58 17.94 15.00
CA ALA A 13 -2.47 16.53 15.40
C ALA A 13 -2.41 15.51 14.24
N THR A 14 -2.56 15.92 12.99
CA THR A 14 -2.74 14.99 11.85
C THR A 14 -1.56 14.77 10.88
N PRO A 15 -0.48 15.59 10.79
CA PRO A 15 0.48 15.45 9.69
C PRO A 15 1.37 14.20 9.81
N ALA A 16 1.65 13.75 11.04
CA ALA A 16 2.55 12.60 11.28
C ALA A 16 1.94 11.26 10.84
N PHE A 17 0.61 11.12 10.85
CA PHE A 17 -0.07 9.87 10.48
C PHE A 17 -0.20 9.71 8.96
N ALA A 18 -0.45 10.82 8.25
CA ALA A 18 -0.53 10.84 6.79
C ALA A 18 0.80 10.45 6.13
N GLY A 19 1.93 10.93 6.67
CA GLY A 19 3.26 10.58 6.15
C GLY A 19 3.57 9.08 6.25
N LYS A 20 3.20 8.44 7.37
CA LYS A 20 3.41 6.98 7.54
C LYS A 20 2.56 6.16 6.58
N MET A 21 1.32 6.56 6.33
CA MET A 21 0.45 5.87 5.36
C MET A 21 0.96 6.01 3.93
N LYS A 22 1.47 7.19 3.57
CA LYS A 22 2.14 7.39 2.29
C LYS A 22 3.37 6.49 2.13
N ALA A 23 4.20 6.36 3.16
CA ALA A 23 5.36 5.46 3.12
C ALA A 23 4.97 3.99 2.93
N ILE A 24 3.94 3.50 3.65
CA ILE A 24 3.43 2.13 3.44
C ILE A 24 2.93 1.94 2.01
N TRP A 25 2.24 2.95 1.47
CA TRP A 25 1.71 2.91 0.11
C TRP A 25 2.83 2.84 -0.94
N GLU A 26 3.85 3.68 -0.82
CA GLU A 26 5.04 3.69 -1.68
C GLU A 26 5.79 2.35 -1.61
N MET A 27 6.11 1.88 -0.40
CA MET A 27 6.76 0.58 -0.20
C MET A 27 5.95 -0.59 -0.75
N THR A 28 4.62 -0.55 -0.64
CA THR A 28 3.74 -1.57 -1.23
C THR A 28 3.85 -1.56 -2.75
N ASN A 29 3.81 -0.39 -3.38
CA ASN A 29 3.88 -0.27 -4.83
C ASN A 29 5.24 -0.73 -5.37
N GLU A 30 6.33 -0.27 -4.76
CA GLU A 30 7.70 -0.65 -5.12
C GLU A 30 7.89 -2.17 -5.02
N SER A 31 7.44 -2.78 -3.92
CA SER A 31 7.57 -4.23 -3.72
C SER A 31 6.74 -5.04 -4.71
N VAL A 32 5.51 -4.61 -5.02
CA VAL A 32 4.66 -5.25 -6.03
C VAL A 32 5.26 -5.18 -7.43
N LEU A 33 5.83 -4.03 -7.81
CA LEU A 33 6.51 -3.86 -9.10
C LEU A 33 7.75 -4.75 -9.19
N SER A 34 8.54 -4.82 -8.11
CA SER A 34 9.71 -5.68 -8.02
C SER A 34 9.34 -7.16 -8.13
N GLU A 35 8.33 -7.63 -7.41
CA GLU A 35 7.89 -9.03 -7.42
C GLU A 35 7.38 -9.46 -8.80
N LEU A 36 6.64 -8.60 -9.49
CA LEU A 36 6.13 -8.87 -10.83
C LEU A 36 7.16 -8.62 -11.95
N GLY A 37 8.29 -7.97 -11.63
CA GLY A 37 9.31 -7.57 -12.60
C GLY A 37 8.82 -6.51 -13.59
N PHE A 38 7.97 -5.58 -13.14
CA PHE A 38 7.40 -4.51 -13.97
C PHE A 38 8.00 -3.15 -13.64
N ASP A 39 8.15 -2.32 -14.68
CA ASP A 39 8.45 -0.90 -14.51
C ASP A 39 7.18 -0.08 -14.20
N GLU A 40 7.37 1.06 -13.56
CA GLU A 40 6.33 2.07 -13.38
C GLU A 40 5.74 2.48 -14.73
N GLY A 41 4.40 2.41 -14.86
CA GLY A 41 3.68 2.80 -16.07
C GLY A 41 3.25 1.65 -16.99
N ILE A 42 3.66 0.41 -16.71
CA ILE A 42 3.16 -0.79 -17.44
C ILE A 42 1.89 -1.35 -16.80
N VAL A 43 1.71 -1.08 -15.50
CA VAL A 43 0.59 -1.56 -14.69
C VAL A 43 -0.05 -0.45 -13.86
N ALA A 44 -1.34 -0.61 -13.55
CA ALA A 44 -2.06 0.11 -12.52
C ALA A 44 -2.04 -0.72 -11.23
N ILE A 45 -1.64 -0.13 -10.10
CA ILE A 45 -1.78 -0.75 -8.78
C ILE A 45 -2.90 -0.02 -8.03
N GLU A 46 -3.95 -0.75 -7.69
CA GLU A 46 -5.18 -0.21 -7.13
C GLU A 46 -5.64 -1.01 -5.90
N GLY A 47 -6.59 -0.45 -5.15
CA GLY A 47 -7.31 -1.20 -4.12
C GLY A 47 -6.50 -1.58 -2.88
N HIS A 48 -5.54 -0.73 -2.46
CA HIS A 48 -4.76 -0.92 -1.23
C HIS A 48 -5.67 -1.14 -0.02
N LYS A 49 -5.73 -2.39 0.43
CA LYS A 49 -6.59 -2.85 1.52
C LYS A 49 -5.74 -3.49 2.60
N PHE A 50 -5.82 -2.94 3.81
CA PHE A 50 -5.18 -3.55 4.97
C PHE A 50 -5.86 -4.87 5.34
N LEU A 51 -5.07 -5.92 5.51
CA LEU A 51 -5.49 -7.25 5.94
C LEU A 51 -5.03 -7.51 7.37
N GLN A 52 -5.86 -8.25 8.12
CA GLN A 52 -5.46 -8.84 9.39
C GLN A 52 -5.08 -10.29 9.15
N ILE A 53 -3.78 -10.58 9.16
CA ILE A 53 -3.24 -11.92 8.92
C ILE A 53 -2.57 -12.39 10.22
N PRO A 54 -2.80 -13.64 10.65
CA PRO A 54 -2.09 -14.19 11.81
C PRO A 54 -0.57 -14.11 11.61
N ASN A 55 0.13 -13.59 12.63
CA ASN A 55 1.59 -13.46 12.68
C ASN A 55 2.23 -12.39 11.75
N ALA A 56 1.45 -11.55 11.09
CA ALA A 56 1.97 -10.36 10.40
C ALA A 56 1.63 -9.09 11.19
N ASP A 57 2.58 -8.17 11.32
CA ASP A 57 2.32 -6.88 11.97
C ASP A 57 1.40 -5.99 11.13
N LEU A 58 1.56 -6.07 9.80
CA LEU A 58 0.71 -5.41 8.83
C LEU A 58 0.79 -6.14 7.49
N ALA A 59 -0.33 -6.27 6.80
CA ALA A 59 -0.37 -6.77 5.44
C ALA A 59 -1.26 -5.87 4.58
N VAL A 60 -0.85 -5.62 3.34
CA VAL A 60 -1.58 -4.78 2.39
C VAL A 60 -1.85 -5.60 1.14
N GLN A 61 -3.13 -5.80 0.85
CA GLN A 61 -3.58 -6.37 -0.42
C GLN A 61 -3.73 -5.27 -1.47
N THR A 62 -3.31 -5.56 -2.69
CA THR A 62 -3.52 -4.72 -3.87
C THR A 62 -4.05 -5.56 -5.04
N GLN A 63 -4.70 -4.89 -5.97
CA GLN A 63 -5.03 -5.41 -7.29
C GLN A 63 -4.12 -4.73 -8.31
N VAL A 64 -3.50 -5.52 -9.18
CA VAL A 64 -2.60 -5.02 -10.22
C VAL A 64 -3.18 -5.34 -11.58
N ARG A 65 -3.32 -4.32 -12.43
CA ARG A 65 -3.86 -4.45 -13.77
C ARG A 65 -2.84 -4.01 -14.79
N GLY A 66 -2.46 -4.89 -15.72
CA GLY A 66 -1.61 -4.49 -16.84
C GLY A 66 -2.32 -3.57 -17.83
N TYR A 67 -1.58 -2.64 -18.43
CA TYR A 67 -2.05 -1.87 -19.59
C TYR A 67 -1.79 -2.58 -20.93
N TYR A 68 -1.11 -3.73 -20.88
CA TYR A 68 -0.81 -4.57 -22.03
C TYR A 68 -1.75 -5.78 -22.08
N ARG A 69 -1.74 -6.49 -23.22
CA ARG A 69 -2.50 -7.72 -23.40
C ARG A 69 -1.55 -8.88 -23.64
N THR A 70 -1.78 -9.98 -22.94
CA THR A 70 -1.09 -11.25 -23.18
C THR A 70 -2.12 -12.23 -23.69
N ARG A 71 -1.96 -12.73 -24.93
CA ARG A 71 -2.93 -13.65 -25.56
C ARG A 71 -4.38 -13.10 -25.61
N GLY A 72 -4.52 -11.78 -25.75
CA GLY A 72 -5.82 -11.10 -25.83
C GLY A 72 -6.45 -10.73 -24.48
N GLU A 73 -5.90 -11.23 -23.37
CA GLU A 73 -6.37 -10.93 -22.02
C GLU A 73 -5.53 -9.82 -21.37
N VAL A 74 -6.20 -8.97 -20.58
CA VAL A 74 -5.52 -8.02 -19.70
C VAL A 74 -5.07 -8.80 -18.45
N PRO A 75 -3.77 -8.81 -18.12
CA PRO A 75 -3.31 -9.52 -16.94
C PRO A 75 -3.78 -8.78 -15.68
N LEU A 76 -4.36 -9.55 -14.77
CA LEU A 76 -4.80 -9.10 -13.46
C LEU A 76 -4.06 -9.93 -12.41
N PHE A 77 -3.56 -9.28 -11.37
CA PHE A 77 -2.91 -9.94 -10.24
C PHE A 77 -3.51 -9.44 -8.94
N SER A 78 -3.60 -10.33 -7.96
CA SER A 78 -3.84 -9.97 -6.57
C SER A 78 -2.52 -10.15 -5.83
N CYS A 79 -2.02 -9.07 -5.23
CA CYS A 79 -0.78 -9.12 -4.48
C CYS A 79 -1.02 -8.83 -3.00
N VAL A 80 -0.21 -9.42 -2.13
CA VAL A 80 -0.19 -9.12 -0.70
C VAL A 80 1.24 -8.79 -0.31
N THR A 81 1.45 -7.60 0.24
CA THR A 81 2.74 -7.16 0.78
C THR A 81 2.70 -7.25 2.30
N TYR A 82 3.67 -7.95 2.87
CA TYR A 82 3.76 -8.22 4.30
C TYR A 82 4.84 -7.34 4.94
N PHE A 83 4.50 -6.72 6.07
CA PHE A 83 5.40 -5.85 6.80
C PHE A 83 5.68 -6.40 8.20
N ALA A 84 6.93 -6.23 8.63
CA ALA A 84 7.33 -6.34 10.02
C ALA A 84 7.47 -4.94 10.62
N LYS A 85 7.07 -4.79 11.89
CA LYS A 85 7.19 -3.54 12.62
C LYS A 85 8.47 -3.53 13.46
N PHE A 86 9.29 -2.51 13.24
CA PHE A 86 10.49 -2.25 14.02
C PHE A 86 10.33 -0.91 14.74
N GLU A 87 10.35 -0.91 16.07
CA GLU A 87 10.26 0.29 16.94
C GLU A 87 9.35 1.43 16.43
N SER A 88 9.87 2.28 15.53
CA SER A 88 9.20 3.43 14.93
C SER A 88 8.74 3.32 13.47
N PHE A 89 9.17 2.30 12.71
CA PHE A 89 8.91 2.12 11.27
C PHE A 89 8.45 0.69 10.90
N TYR A 90 8.06 0.52 9.64
CA TYR A 90 7.72 -0.77 9.06
C TYR A 90 8.68 -1.08 7.93
N GLU A 91 9.00 -2.35 7.75
CA GLU A 91 9.82 -2.83 6.63
C GLU A 91 9.08 -3.95 5.90
N VAL A 92 9.22 -3.99 4.58
CA VAL A 92 8.66 -5.08 3.77
C VAL A 92 9.46 -6.35 4.04
N THR A 93 8.77 -7.42 4.42
CA THR A 93 9.38 -8.75 4.59
C THR A 93 9.37 -9.55 3.30
N HIS A 94 8.23 -9.55 2.60
CA HIS A 94 8.02 -10.21 1.32
C HIS A 94 6.72 -9.72 0.69
N THR A 95 6.58 -9.96 -0.62
CA THR A 95 5.35 -9.76 -1.38
C THR A 95 5.03 -11.04 -2.13
N GLU A 96 3.77 -11.42 -2.14
CA GLU A 96 3.28 -12.55 -2.93
C GLU A 96 2.27 -12.04 -3.94
N CYS A 97 2.37 -12.48 -5.18
CA CYS A 97 1.45 -12.10 -6.25
C CYS A 97 0.91 -13.33 -6.97
N GLU A 98 -0.42 -13.40 -7.10
CA GLU A 98 -1.10 -14.46 -7.84
C GLU A 98 -1.89 -13.86 -9.00
N LYS A 99 -1.93 -14.58 -10.14
CA LYS A 99 -2.80 -14.17 -11.26
C LYS A 99 -4.25 -14.28 -10.79
N ALA A 100 -4.97 -13.16 -10.82
CA ALA A 100 -6.39 -13.14 -10.53
C ALA A 100 -7.15 -13.89 -11.64
N LYS A 101 -8.10 -14.73 -11.23
CA LYS A 101 -8.97 -15.50 -12.15
C LYS A 101 -10.06 -14.63 -12.76
#